data_AF-A0A853JNW9-F1
#
_entry.id   AF-A0A853JNW9-F1
#
_cell.length_a   1.000
_cell.length_b   1.000
_cell.length_c   1.000
_cell.angle_alpha   90.00
_cell.angle_beta   90.00
_cell.angle_gamma   90.00
#
_symmetry.space_group_name_H-M   'P 1'
#
loop_
_entity.id
_entity.type
_entity.pdbx_description
1 polymer ?
#
loop_
_entity_poly.entity_id
_entity_poly.type
_entity_poly.pdbx_seq_one_letter_code
_entity_poly.pdbx_strand_id
1 'polypeptide(L)'
;MSLLEVKNLSHSYGDKVLYHDASFDLYNGEHMGLVGQNGAGKSTLIKTLIGEVIPDDGLIKWFPKASVGHLDQYAQVDAGITVFEYLKQAYADLYRMEERLNGLYEKMAEDSSEKLINQAANLQETLEDRDFYAIESHIYRVAAGLGITAIGMDKVLETLSGGQRAKVILAKLLLEKPEVLLLDEPTNFLDKEHVEWLSKYLTGFEGAFILVSHDFDFLDQVTTCIGDIEFGTITKYHGNYSAFLKQKGQKREEYIRQYESQKKLIERTEEYIAKNKVRASTAAMAKSRQKKLDKIERIAPPTGLTKPVIRFKSTGLTAQRVLEVKDLEVGYYYPLLPKLHFVLEQNQRVVITGFNGIGKSTLLKTLVGKIPPISGSFEFARNVVIGYYEQDLKWDREGQTPLEIITEAFPKLSQKQTRSALSRCGVKAEHVLQPITTLSGGEQSRVKLCKLTLSPCNLLILDEPTNHLDYLAKESLQKALRDFDGTVILVSHEAAFYREWADKVVEIEKMGF
;
A
#
# COMPACT_ATOMS: atom_id res chain seq x y z
N MET A 1 6.41 10.04 -26.28
CA MET A 1 5.04 10.26 -26.81
C MET A 1 4.07 10.19 -25.63
N SER A 2 3.04 11.03 -25.56
CA SER A 2 2.01 10.90 -24.51
C SER A 2 1.11 9.71 -24.85
N LEU A 3 0.87 8.82 -23.89
CA LEU A 3 -0.02 7.66 -24.01
C LEU A 3 -1.36 7.92 -23.32
N LEU A 4 -1.36 8.68 -22.21
CA LEU A 4 -2.55 9.07 -21.46
C LEU A 4 -2.45 10.55 -21.09
N GLU A 5 -3.54 11.26 -21.29
CA GLU A 5 -3.76 12.62 -20.78
C GLU A 5 -5.01 12.62 -19.90
N VAL A 6 -4.85 13.04 -18.65
CA VAL A 6 -5.93 13.27 -17.69
C VAL A 6 -5.97 14.76 -17.39
N LYS A 7 -7.11 15.40 -17.62
CA LYS A 7 -7.32 16.84 -17.38
C LYS A 7 -8.53 17.10 -16.51
N ASN A 8 -8.34 17.94 -15.50
CA ASN A 8 -9.37 18.44 -14.59
C ASN A 8 -10.29 17.33 -14.04
N LEU A 9 -9.72 16.17 -13.74
CA LEU A 9 -10.45 15.02 -13.25
C LEU A 9 -10.99 15.29 -11.85
N SER A 10 -12.30 15.25 -11.72
CA SER A 10 -13.01 15.37 -10.46
C SER A 10 -13.92 14.16 -10.26
N HIS A 11 -13.88 13.58 -9.07
CA HIS A 11 -14.76 12.45 -8.74
C HIS A 11 -14.98 12.32 -7.24
N SER A 12 -16.24 12.05 -6.88
CA SER A 12 -16.70 11.85 -5.51
C SER A 12 -17.32 10.46 -5.36
N TYR A 13 -17.12 9.84 -4.19
CA TYR A 13 -17.75 8.57 -3.83
C TYR A 13 -18.58 8.76 -2.57
N GLY A 14 -19.92 8.75 -2.72
CA GLY A 14 -20.83 9.19 -1.67
C GLY A 14 -20.55 10.66 -1.30
N ASP A 15 -20.42 10.95 0.00
CA ASP A 15 -20.12 12.31 0.49
C ASP A 15 -18.62 12.66 0.45
N LYS A 16 -17.76 11.74 -0.01
CA LYS A 16 -16.30 11.91 0.00
C LYS A 16 -15.78 12.30 -1.38
N VAL A 17 -15.21 13.49 -1.49
CA VAL A 17 -14.44 13.91 -2.68
C VAL A 17 -13.13 13.12 -2.72
N LEU A 18 -12.92 12.34 -3.78
CA LEU A 18 -11.67 11.60 -4.00
C LEU A 18 -10.67 12.45 -4.77
N TYR A 19 -11.14 13.13 -5.82
CA TYR A 19 -10.33 14.03 -6.66
C TYR A 19 -11.07 15.33 -6.97
N HIS A 20 -10.32 16.41 -7.08
CA HIS A 20 -10.77 17.73 -7.49
C HIS A 20 -9.74 18.33 -8.45
N ASP A 21 -10.14 18.59 -9.69
CA ASP A 21 -9.32 19.18 -10.77
C ASP A 21 -7.95 18.51 -10.98
N ALA A 22 -7.88 17.19 -10.81
CA ALA A 22 -6.63 16.45 -10.94
C ALA A 22 -6.20 16.36 -12.42
N SER A 23 -4.95 16.72 -12.71
CA SER A 23 -4.40 16.66 -14.07
C SER A 23 -3.02 16.01 -14.08
N PHE A 24 -2.80 15.04 -14.95
CA PHE A 24 -1.51 14.39 -15.15
C PHE A 24 -1.43 13.72 -16.52
N ASP A 25 -0.21 13.47 -16.97
CA ASP A 25 0.08 12.73 -18.20
C ASP A 25 0.88 11.46 -17.89
N LEU A 26 0.70 10.42 -18.71
CA LEU A 26 1.59 9.25 -18.78
C LEU A 26 2.26 9.22 -20.15
N TYR A 27 3.59 9.20 -20.17
CA TYR A 27 4.38 9.11 -21.38
C TYR A 27 4.90 7.68 -21.61
N ASN A 28 5.22 7.37 -22.87
CA ASN A 28 5.85 6.09 -23.21
C ASN A 28 7.16 5.87 -22.42
N GLY A 29 7.34 4.66 -21.88
CA GLY A 29 8.45 4.30 -20.99
C GLY A 29 8.34 4.86 -19.56
N GLU A 30 7.23 5.52 -19.19
CA GLU A 30 7.02 5.93 -17.81
C GLU A 30 6.39 4.81 -16.99
N HIS A 31 6.98 4.58 -15.82
CA HIS A 31 6.58 3.59 -14.83
C HIS A 31 6.05 4.36 -13.62
N MET A 32 4.75 4.63 -13.61
CA MET A 32 4.11 5.48 -12.61
C MET A 32 3.60 4.64 -11.43
N GLY A 33 4.16 4.88 -10.25
CA GLY A 33 3.62 4.35 -9.00
C GLY A 33 2.54 5.27 -8.43
N LEU A 34 1.37 4.74 -8.09
CA LEU A 34 0.31 5.48 -7.40
C LEU A 34 0.40 5.25 -5.90
N VAL A 35 0.58 6.33 -5.15
CA VAL A 35 0.70 6.30 -3.69
C VAL A 35 -0.35 7.20 -3.06
N GLY A 36 -0.77 6.88 -1.85
CA GLY A 36 -1.82 7.62 -1.15
C GLY A 36 -2.44 6.79 -0.04
N GLN A 37 -3.14 7.46 0.87
CA GLN A 37 -3.78 6.80 2.01
C GLN A 37 -4.82 5.76 1.56
N ASN A 38 -5.19 4.86 2.48
CA ASN A 38 -6.27 3.91 2.21
C ASN A 38 -7.58 4.67 1.99
N GLY A 39 -8.29 4.33 0.92
CA GLY A 39 -9.49 5.07 0.50
C GLY A 39 -9.21 6.45 -0.09
N ALA A 40 -7.97 6.78 -0.48
CA ALA A 40 -7.67 7.98 -1.27
C ALA A 40 -8.15 7.88 -2.73
N GLY A 41 -8.54 6.68 -3.18
CA GLY A 41 -9.08 6.45 -4.52
C GLY A 41 -8.16 5.69 -5.48
N LYS A 42 -6.93 5.29 -5.10
CA LYS A 42 -5.97 4.59 -5.99
C LYS A 42 -6.58 3.56 -6.97
N SER A 43 -7.29 2.56 -6.45
CA SER A 43 -8.00 1.56 -7.27
C SER A 43 -9.15 2.16 -8.08
N THR A 44 -9.89 3.12 -7.50
CA THR A 44 -10.92 3.89 -8.22
C THR A 44 -10.32 4.62 -9.42
N LEU A 45 -9.13 5.21 -9.31
CA LEU A 45 -8.46 5.87 -10.42
C LEU A 45 -8.20 4.88 -11.56
N ILE A 46 -7.66 3.69 -11.26
CA ILE A 46 -7.47 2.64 -12.27
C ILE A 46 -8.80 2.30 -12.98
N LYS A 47 -9.87 2.10 -12.21
CA LYS A 47 -11.22 1.82 -12.76
C LYS A 47 -11.75 2.97 -13.62
N THR A 48 -11.48 4.21 -13.23
CA THR A 48 -11.86 5.39 -14.01
C THR A 48 -11.08 5.45 -15.33
N LEU A 49 -9.80 5.10 -15.33
CA LEU A 49 -8.95 5.11 -16.52
C LEU A 49 -9.38 4.08 -17.59
N ILE A 50 -9.92 2.94 -17.17
CA ILE A 50 -10.47 1.90 -18.05
C ILE A 50 -11.95 2.11 -18.39
N GLY A 51 -12.59 3.15 -17.85
CA GLY A 51 -13.98 3.50 -18.12
C GLY A 51 -15.04 2.68 -17.36
N GLU A 52 -14.64 1.89 -16.37
CA GLU A 52 -15.58 1.20 -15.47
C GLU A 52 -16.28 2.16 -14.50
N VAL A 53 -15.58 3.24 -14.13
CA VAL A 53 -16.13 4.31 -13.28
C VAL A 53 -16.12 5.62 -14.09
N ILE A 54 -17.30 6.23 -14.22
CA ILE A 54 -17.45 7.51 -14.92
C ILE A 54 -17.09 8.64 -13.92
N PRO A 55 -16.14 9.53 -14.25
CA PRO A 55 -15.84 10.67 -13.39
C PRO A 55 -16.96 11.72 -13.43
N ASP A 56 -17.01 12.57 -12.41
CA ASP A 56 -18.04 13.62 -12.31
C ASP A 56 -17.75 14.76 -13.29
N ASP A 57 -16.46 15.10 -13.45
CA ASP A 57 -15.96 16.07 -14.41
C ASP A 57 -14.53 15.70 -14.86
N GLY A 58 -14.07 16.34 -15.94
CA GLY A 58 -12.75 16.16 -16.51
C GLY A 58 -12.72 15.31 -17.78
N LEU A 59 -11.51 15.15 -18.32
CA LEU A 59 -11.26 14.44 -19.57
C LEU A 59 -10.16 13.41 -19.37
N ILE A 60 -10.43 12.17 -19.79
CA ILE A 60 -9.45 11.08 -19.88
C ILE A 60 -9.28 10.72 -21.34
N LYS A 61 -8.06 10.79 -21.86
CA LYS A 61 -7.78 10.55 -23.28
C LYS A 61 -6.53 9.71 -23.48
N TRP A 62 -6.70 8.56 -24.13
CA TRP A 62 -5.62 7.67 -24.56
C TRP A 62 -5.14 8.03 -25.98
N PHE A 63 -3.83 8.11 -26.19
CA PHE A 63 -3.20 8.55 -27.44
C PHE A 63 -2.14 7.56 -27.94
N PRO A 64 -2.05 7.34 -29.27
CA PRO A 64 -3.13 6.95 -30.18
C PRO A 64 -3.55 5.48 -29.93
N LYS A 65 -4.84 5.19 -29.67
CA LYS A 65 -5.40 3.83 -29.41
C LYS A 65 -4.41 2.83 -28.77
N ALA A 66 -3.71 3.27 -27.72
CA ALA A 66 -2.76 2.43 -27.02
C ALA A 66 -3.47 1.16 -26.53
N SER A 67 -2.85 -0.01 -26.71
CA SER A 67 -3.37 -1.22 -26.09
C SER A 67 -3.16 -1.11 -24.59
N VAL A 68 -4.27 -1.12 -23.83
CA VAL A 68 -4.25 -1.03 -22.38
C VAL A 68 -4.66 -2.37 -21.81
N GLY A 69 -3.78 -2.98 -21.02
CA GLY A 69 -4.08 -4.22 -20.28
C GLY A 69 -4.24 -3.93 -18.79
N HIS A 70 -5.30 -4.47 -18.18
CA HIS A 70 -5.63 -4.28 -16.78
C HIS A 70 -5.64 -5.62 -16.04
N LEU A 71 -5.04 -5.65 -14.84
CA LEU A 71 -5.06 -6.82 -13.97
C LEU A 71 -6.43 -6.95 -13.26
N ASP A 72 -7.42 -7.50 -13.95
CA ASP A 72 -8.71 -7.84 -13.34
C ASP A 72 -8.64 -9.22 -12.65
N GLN A 73 -8.45 -9.21 -11.33
CA GLN A 73 -8.40 -10.43 -10.51
C GLN A 73 -9.74 -11.19 -10.48
N TYR A 74 -10.85 -10.54 -10.83
CA TYR A 74 -12.19 -11.12 -10.85
C TYR A 74 -12.66 -11.52 -12.25
N ALA A 75 -11.79 -11.40 -13.26
CA ALA A 75 -12.11 -11.74 -14.64
C ALA A 75 -12.70 -13.16 -14.72
N GLN A 76 -13.88 -13.29 -15.32
CA GLN A 76 -14.50 -14.59 -15.53
C GLN A 76 -13.66 -15.41 -16.51
N VAL A 77 -13.51 -16.70 -16.21
CA VAL A 77 -12.70 -17.63 -16.98
C VAL A 77 -13.63 -18.73 -17.48
N ASP A 78 -13.44 -19.16 -18.73
CA ASP A 78 -14.22 -20.24 -19.31
C ASP A 78 -14.06 -21.55 -18.52
N ALA A 79 -15.15 -22.27 -18.32
CA ALA A 79 -15.15 -23.52 -17.58
C ALA A 79 -14.33 -24.60 -18.29
N GLY A 80 -13.56 -25.37 -17.53
CA GLY A 80 -12.83 -26.54 -18.04
C GLY A 80 -11.51 -26.28 -18.77
N ILE A 81 -11.08 -25.02 -18.94
CA ILE A 81 -9.79 -24.73 -19.58
C ILE A 81 -8.61 -24.93 -18.63
N THR A 82 -7.48 -25.41 -19.17
CA THR A 82 -6.24 -25.58 -18.42
C THR A 82 -5.42 -24.28 -18.31
N VAL A 83 -4.46 -24.24 -17.39
CA VAL A 83 -3.52 -23.11 -17.24
C VAL A 83 -2.79 -22.81 -18.54
N PHE A 84 -2.27 -23.83 -19.20
CA PHE A 84 -1.55 -23.65 -20.45
C PHE A 84 -2.45 -23.11 -21.58
N GLU A 85 -3.66 -23.66 -21.74
CA GLU A 85 -4.61 -23.19 -22.74
C GLU A 85 -5.02 -21.74 -22.51
N TYR A 86 -5.26 -21.35 -21.25
CA TYR A 86 -5.58 -19.97 -20.91
C TYR A 86 -4.43 -19.01 -21.25
N LEU A 87 -3.18 -19.38 -20.96
CA LEU A 87 -2.00 -18.57 -21.33
C LEU A 87 -1.80 -18.51 -22.85
N LYS A 88 -2.10 -19.59 -23.59
CA LYS A 88 -2.09 -19.60 -25.07
C LYS A 88 -3.04 -18.58 -25.68
N GLN A 89 -4.15 -18.24 -24.99
CA GLN A 89 -5.09 -17.22 -25.48
C GLN A 89 -4.46 -15.83 -25.64
N ALA A 90 -3.37 -15.51 -24.95
CA ALA A 90 -2.61 -14.26 -25.17
C ALA A 90 -2.09 -14.13 -26.62
N TYR A 91 -1.97 -15.25 -27.33
CA TYR A 91 -1.49 -15.33 -28.71
C TYR A 91 -2.58 -15.83 -29.68
N ALA A 92 -3.86 -15.73 -29.32
CA ALA A 92 -4.97 -16.29 -30.09
C ALA A 92 -4.97 -15.86 -31.56
N ASP A 93 -4.60 -14.60 -31.85
CA ASP A 93 -4.54 -14.10 -33.22
C ASP A 93 -3.44 -14.79 -34.05
N LEU A 94 -2.31 -15.15 -33.44
CA LEU A 94 -1.24 -15.88 -34.13
C LEU A 94 -1.63 -17.34 -34.38
N TYR A 95 -2.30 -17.99 -33.44
CA TYR A 95 -2.83 -19.35 -33.66
C TYR A 95 -3.90 -19.36 -34.76
N ARG A 96 -4.79 -18.36 -34.83
CA ARG A 96 -5.74 -18.22 -35.96
C ARG A 96 -5.02 -18.00 -37.29
N MET A 97 -3.90 -17.28 -37.30
CA MET A 97 -3.07 -17.10 -38.50
C MET A 97 -2.42 -18.42 -38.95
N GLU A 98 -1.96 -19.23 -38.00
CA GLU A 98 -1.40 -20.56 -38.27
C GLU A 98 -2.46 -21.54 -38.79
N GLU A 99 -3.65 -21.57 -38.20
CA GLU A 99 -4.78 -22.35 -38.72
C GLU A 99 -5.13 -21.95 -40.16
N ARG A 100 -5.12 -20.64 -40.45
CA ARG A 100 -5.35 -20.12 -41.80
C ARG A 100 -4.24 -20.53 -42.77
N LEU A 101 -2.98 -20.54 -42.33
CA LEU A 101 -1.84 -20.99 -43.12
C LEU A 101 -1.96 -22.48 -43.47
N ASN A 102 -2.28 -23.32 -42.49
CA ASN A 102 -2.52 -24.75 -42.68
C ASN A 102 -3.66 -25.00 -43.69
N GLY A 103 -4.77 -24.26 -43.57
CA GLY A 103 -5.87 -24.34 -44.54
C GLY A 103 -5.53 -23.81 -45.95
N LEU A 104 -4.50 -22.97 -46.10
CA LEU A 104 -3.97 -22.59 -47.42
C LEU A 104 -3.12 -23.72 -48.00
N TYR A 105 -2.27 -24.37 -47.20
CA TYR A 105 -1.47 -25.51 -47.66
C TYR A 105 -2.33 -26.69 -48.11
N GLU A 106 -3.45 -26.95 -47.43
CA GLU A 106 -4.43 -27.95 -47.87
C GLU A 106 -5.03 -27.60 -49.24
N LYS A 107 -5.42 -26.34 -49.46
CA LYS A 107 -5.96 -25.88 -50.75
C LYS A 107 -4.92 -25.93 -51.87
N MET A 108 -3.66 -25.70 -51.55
CA MET A 108 -2.55 -25.77 -52.50
C MET A 108 -2.31 -27.19 -53.03
N ALA A 109 -2.80 -28.22 -52.34
CA ALA A 109 -2.77 -29.60 -52.83
C ALA A 109 -3.72 -29.81 -54.03
N GLU A 110 -4.72 -28.95 -54.21
CA GLU A 110 -5.72 -29.02 -55.30
C GLU A 110 -5.57 -27.89 -56.34
N ASP A 111 -5.18 -26.68 -55.91
CA ASP A 111 -4.95 -25.51 -56.76
C ASP A 111 -3.63 -24.82 -56.40
N SER A 112 -2.60 -24.96 -57.23
CA SER A 112 -1.27 -24.35 -57.03
C SER A 112 -1.16 -22.94 -57.63
N SER A 113 -2.21 -22.13 -57.51
CA SER A 113 -2.18 -20.75 -58.02
C SER A 113 -1.18 -19.86 -57.29
N GLU A 114 -0.48 -18.98 -58.02
CA GLU A 114 0.50 -18.02 -57.45
C GLU A 114 -0.09 -17.17 -56.32
N LYS A 115 -1.39 -16.90 -56.37
CA LYS A 115 -2.10 -16.13 -55.34
C LYS A 115 -2.10 -16.83 -53.98
N LEU A 116 -2.30 -18.16 -53.95
CA LEU A 116 -2.30 -18.94 -52.72
C LEU A 116 -0.89 -19.05 -52.13
N ILE A 117 0.11 -19.26 -53.00
CA ILE A 117 1.52 -19.30 -52.63
C ILE A 117 1.94 -17.97 -51.96
N ASN A 118 1.62 -16.83 -52.57
CA ASN A 118 1.96 -15.53 -52.02
C ASN A 118 1.23 -15.24 -50.69
N GLN A 119 -0.02 -15.69 -50.54
CA GLN A 119 -0.75 -15.54 -49.28
C GLN A 119 -0.16 -16.39 -48.16
N ALA A 120 0.22 -17.64 -48.44
CA ALA A 120 0.87 -18.52 -47.49
C ALA A 120 2.25 -17.96 -47.07
N ALA A 121 3.06 -17.50 -48.03
CA ALA A 121 4.37 -16.89 -47.77
C ALA A 121 4.27 -15.68 -46.85
N ASN A 122 3.34 -14.74 -47.12
CA ASN A 122 3.16 -13.56 -46.27
C ASN A 122 2.73 -13.92 -44.84
N LEU A 123 1.86 -14.93 -44.67
CA LEU A 123 1.43 -15.38 -43.33
C LEU A 123 2.58 -16.05 -42.58
N GLN A 124 3.35 -16.89 -43.28
CA GLN A 124 4.52 -17.56 -42.71
C GLN A 124 5.57 -16.53 -42.24
N GLU A 125 5.92 -15.56 -43.09
CA GLU A 125 6.85 -14.47 -42.75
C GLU A 125 6.35 -13.70 -41.51
N THR A 126 5.06 -13.39 -41.46
CA THR A 126 4.48 -12.68 -40.29
C THR A 126 4.52 -13.52 -39.01
N LEU A 127 4.34 -14.84 -39.10
CA LEU A 127 4.45 -15.75 -37.95
C LEU A 127 5.89 -15.87 -37.45
N GLU A 128 6.86 -15.93 -38.36
CA GLU A 128 8.29 -15.93 -38.06
C GLU A 128 8.71 -14.62 -37.39
N ASP A 129 8.31 -13.47 -37.95
CA ASP A 129 8.59 -12.13 -37.41
C ASP A 129 8.00 -11.90 -36.01
N ARG A 130 6.92 -12.60 -35.67
CA ARG A 130 6.24 -12.52 -34.36
C ARG A 130 6.62 -13.65 -33.40
N ASP A 131 7.71 -14.36 -33.70
CA ASP A 131 8.27 -15.42 -32.86
C ASP A 131 7.25 -16.54 -32.52
N PHE A 132 6.35 -16.88 -33.46
CA PHE A 132 5.26 -17.84 -33.21
C PHE A 132 5.76 -19.18 -32.64
N TYR A 133 6.83 -19.72 -33.22
CA TYR A 133 7.40 -21.00 -32.81
C TYR A 133 8.09 -20.96 -31.43
N ALA A 134 8.36 -19.78 -30.88
CA ALA A 134 8.92 -19.60 -29.54
C ALA A 134 7.83 -19.36 -28.46
N ILE A 135 6.55 -19.24 -28.84
CA ILE A 135 5.44 -18.93 -27.92
C ILE A 135 5.41 -19.87 -26.72
N GLU A 136 5.52 -21.18 -26.94
CA GLU A 136 5.45 -22.13 -25.82
C GLU A 136 6.60 -21.91 -24.83
N SER A 137 7.82 -21.69 -25.33
CA SER A 137 8.98 -21.35 -24.49
C SER A 137 8.75 -20.04 -23.72
N HIS A 138 8.13 -19.05 -24.36
CA HIS A 138 7.80 -17.77 -23.74
C HIS A 138 6.78 -17.94 -22.60
N ILE A 139 5.73 -18.73 -22.84
CA ILE A 139 4.72 -19.08 -21.84
C ILE A 139 5.38 -19.76 -20.64
N TYR A 140 6.21 -20.80 -20.86
CA TYR A 140 6.87 -21.52 -19.78
C TYR A 140 7.83 -20.64 -18.97
N ARG A 141 8.53 -19.70 -19.62
CA ARG A 141 9.45 -18.78 -18.94
C ARG A 141 8.70 -17.80 -18.02
N VAL A 142 7.60 -17.21 -18.48
CA VAL A 142 6.76 -16.33 -17.64
C VAL A 142 6.09 -17.13 -16.53
N ALA A 143 5.55 -18.31 -16.87
CA ALA A 143 4.92 -19.20 -15.90
C ALA A 143 5.90 -19.64 -14.80
N ALA A 144 7.14 -19.99 -15.15
CA ALA A 144 8.17 -20.36 -14.18
C ALA A 144 8.57 -19.17 -13.31
N GLY A 145 8.73 -17.98 -13.89
CA GLY A 145 9.06 -16.76 -13.15
C GLY A 145 8.04 -16.36 -12.08
N LEU A 146 6.77 -16.68 -12.30
CA LEU A 146 5.67 -16.45 -11.35
C LEU A 146 5.34 -17.70 -10.50
N GLY A 147 6.07 -18.80 -10.65
CA GLY A 147 5.86 -20.05 -9.90
C GLY A 147 4.62 -20.85 -10.31
N ILE A 148 4.06 -20.58 -11.49
CA ILE A 148 2.86 -21.24 -12.02
C ILE A 148 3.17 -22.67 -12.45
N THR A 149 4.40 -22.94 -12.91
CA THR A 149 4.82 -24.31 -13.28
C THR A 149 4.71 -25.29 -12.10
N ALA A 150 4.97 -24.83 -10.87
CA ALA A 150 4.79 -25.62 -9.66
C ALA A 150 3.32 -25.88 -9.31
N ILE A 151 2.40 -25.01 -9.75
CA ILE A 151 0.95 -25.22 -9.61
C ILE A 151 0.52 -26.37 -10.53
N GLY A 152 1.05 -26.40 -11.76
CA GLY A 152 0.78 -27.39 -12.80
C GLY A 152 0.08 -26.78 -14.00
N MET A 153 0.68 -26.91 -15.18
CA MET A 153 0.20 -26.28 -16.43
C MET A 153 -1.07 -26.95 -17.00
N ASP A 154 -1.30 -28.23 -16.68
CA ASP A 154 -2.47 -29.00 -17.12
C ASP A 154 -3.65 -28.92 -16.14
N LYS A 155 -3.51 -28.19 -15.03
CA LYS A 155 -4.61 -28.01 -14.09
C LYS A 155 -5.69 -27.11 -14.67
N VAL A 156 -6.93 -27.43 -14.35
CA VAL A 156 -8.10 -26.62 -14.72
C VAL A 156 -8.14 -25.34 -13.88
N LEU A 157 -8.31 -24.18 -14.52
CA LEU A 157 -8.27 -22.87 -13.85
C LEU A 157 -9.25 -22.73 -12.68
N GLU A 158 -10.45 -23.28 -12.82
CA GLU A 158 -11.51 -23.21 -11.78
C GLU A 158 -11.14 -23.89 -10.47
N THR A 159 -10.20 -24.84 -10.51
CA THR A 159 -9.74 -25.58 -9.32
C THR A 159 -8.68 -24.82 -8.52
N LEU A 160 -8.15 -23.72 -9.07
CA LEU A 160 -7.10 -22.93 -8.45
C LEU A 160 -7.64 -22.05 -7.32
N SER A 161 -6.80 -21.80 -6.31
CA SER A 161 -7.12 -20.78 -5.31
C SER A 161 -7.13 -19.38 -5.93
N GLY A 162 -7.78 -18.40 -5.28
CA GLY A 162 -7.86 -17.03 -5.79
C GLY A 162 -6.49 -16.41 -6.09
N GLY A 163 -5.49 -16.64 -5.23
CA GLY A 163 -4.12 -16.17 -5.45
C GLY A 163 -3.41 -16.89 -6.60
N GLN A 164 -3.60 -18.21 -6.74
CA GLN A 164 -3.04 -18.98 -7.86
C GLN A 164 -3.65 -18.53 -9.19
N ARG A 165 -4.96 -18.30 -9.22
CA ARG A 165 -5.66 -17.76 -10.38
C ARG A 165 -5.16 -16.36 -10.73
N ALA A 166 -4.98 -15.49 -9.74
CA ALA A 166 -4.42 -14.15 -9.95
C ALA A 166 -3.00 -14.19 -10.56
N LYS A 167 -2.14 -15.15 -10.15
CA LYS A 167 -0.83 -15.39 -10.81
C LYS A 167 -1.00 -15.72 -12.30
N VAL A 168 -1.94 -16.59 -12.64
CA VAL A 168 -2.21 -17.00 -14.03
C VAL A 168 -2.76 -15.85 -14.87
N ILE A 169 -3.68 -15.04 -14.32
CA ILE A 169 -4.22 -13.84 -14.99
C ILE A 169 -3.09 -12.82 -15.22
N LEU A 170 -2.25 -12.57 -14.21
CA LEU A 170 -1.08 -11.70 -14.35
C LEU A 170 -0.14 -12.22 -15.45
N ALA A 171 0.17 -13.53 -15.47
CA ALA A 171 1.02 -14.11 -16.50
C ALA A 171 0.47 -13.90 -17.91
N LYS A 172 -0.84 -14.11 -18.11
CA LYS A 172 -1.50 -13.86 -19.41
C LYS A 172 -1.34 -12.38 -19.82
N LEU A 173 -1.64 -11.46 -18.90
CA LEU A 173 -1.51 -10.02 -19.13
C LEU A 173 -0.07 -9.61 -19.51
N LEU A 174 0.94 -10.19 -18.87
CA LEU A 174 2.35 -9.94 -19.22
C LEU A 174 2.71 -10.50 -20.61
N LEU A 175 2.16 -11.67 -20.98
CA LEU A 175 2.37 -12.29 -22.30
C LEU A 175 1.73 -11.50 -23.45
N GLU A 176 0.60 -10.83 -23.20
CA GLU A 176 -0.10 -9.96 -24.17
C GLU A 176 0.72 -8.73 -24.57
N LYS A 177 1.67 -8.30 -23.73
CA LYS A 177 2.55 -7.14 -23.94
C LYS A 177 1.79 -5.88 -24.44
N PRO A 178 0.78 -5.39 -23.71
CA PRO A 178 0.10 -4.15 -24.07
C PRO A 178 1.07 -2.96 -24.02
N GLU A 179 0.76 -1.86 -24.69
CA GLU A 179 1.54 -0.62 -24.60
C GLU A 179 1.48 0.02 -23.21
N VAL A 180 0.35 -0.19 -22.50
CA VAL A 180 0.14 0.28 -21.14
C VAL A 180 -0.38 -0.82 -20.23
N LEU A 181 0.30 -1.06 -19.09
CA LEU A 181 -0.17 -1.95 -18.03
C LEU A 181 -0.79 -1.14 -16.88
N LEU A 182 -1.97 -1.58 -16.41
CA LEU A 182 -2.62 -1.08 -15.21
C LEU A 182 -2.67 -2.19 -14.17
N LEU A 183 -1.89 -2.03 -13.10
CA LEU A 183 -1.66 -3.07 -12.09
C LEU A 183 -2.15 -2.57 -10.73
N ASP A 184 -3.20 -3.20 -10.20
CA ASP A 184 -3.70 -2.92 -8.85
C ASP A 184 -3.25 -4.01 -7.87
N GLU A 185 -2.30 -3.68 -6.99
CA GLU A 185 -1.70 -4.55 -5.99
C GLU A 185 -1.25 -5.93 -6.52
N PRO A 186 -0.39 -5.98 -7.57
CA PRO A 186 0.01 -7.24 -8.19
C PRO A 186 0.88 -8.13 -7.29
N THR A 187 1.45 -7.59 -6.20
CA THR A 187 2.32 -8.32 -5.28
C THR A 187 1.56 -9.07 -4.18
N ASN A 188 0.27 -8.80 -3.98
CA ASN A 188 -0.51 -9.34 -2.84
C ASN A 188 -0.56 -10.87 -2.77
N PHE A 189 -0.40 -11.55 -3.90
CA PHE A 189 -0.47 -13.01 -4.03
C PHE A 189 0.88 -13.60 -4.47
N LEU A 190 1.96 -12.82 -4.44
CA LEU A 190 3.30 -13.24 -4.84
C LEU A 190 4.20 -13.40 -3.62
N ASP A 191 4.99 -14.48 -3.65
CA ASP A 191 6.07 -14.72 -2.70
C ASP A 191 7.31 -13.90 -3.11
N LYS A 192 8.29 -13.76 -2.21
CA LYS A 192 9.44 -12.87 -2.40
C LYS A 192 10.19 -13.12 -3.72
N GLU A 193 10.45 -14.38 -4.06
CA GLU A 193 11.16 -14.74 -5.30
C GLU A 193 10.37 -14.32 -6.55
N HIS A 194 9.04 -14.47 -6.51
CA HIS A 194 8.14 -14.09 -7.59
C HIS A 194 8.00 -12.56 -7.70
N VAL A 195 8.01 -11.84 -6.56
CA VAL A 195 8.06 -10.36 -6.53
C VAL A 195 9.38 -9.88 -7.15
N GLU A 196 10.52 -10.46 -6.79
CA GLU A 196 11.81 -10.11 -7.37
C GLU A 196 11.87 -10.37 -8.88
N TRP A 197 11.26 -11.45 -9.35
CA TRP A 197 11.13 -11.73 -10.78
C TRP A 197 10.24 -10.69 -11.48
N LEU A 198 9.08 -10.36 -10.90
CA LEU A 198 8.18 -9.35 -11.43
C LEU A 198 8.85 -7.97 -11.47
N SER A 199 9.62 -7.61 -10.43
CA SER A 199 10.41 -6.37 -10.42
C SER A 199 11.32 -6.31 -11.64
N LYS A 200 12.11 -7.36 -11.87
CA LYS A 200 13.04 -7.41 -13.02
C LYS A 200 12.31 -7.33 -14.35
N TYR A 201 11.16 -8.00 -14.48
CA TYR A 201 10.32 -7.92 -15.66
C TYR A 201 9.84 -6.49 -15.92
N LEU A 202 9.23 -5.85 -14.91
CA LEU A 202 8.68 -4.50 -15.03
C LEU A 202 9.76 -3.42 -15.21
N THR A 203 10.94 -3.58 -14.60
CA THR A 203 12.06 -2.67 -14.84
C THR A 203 12.54 -2.72 -16.30
N GLY A 204 12.46 -3.89 -16.95
CA GLY A 204 12.82 -4.07 -18.36
C GLY A 204 11.67 -3.86 -19.35
N PHE A 205 10.49 -3.45 -18.87
CA PHE A 205 9.33 -3.25 -19.73
C PHE A 205 9.49 -1.95 -20.55
N GLU A 206 9.34 -2.04 -21.87
CA GLU A 206 9.53 -0.88 -22.77
C GLU A 206 8.30 0.03 -22.87
N GLY A 207 7.12 -0.49 -22.52
CA GLY A 207 5.87 0.27 -22.49
C GLY A 207 5.75 1.16 -21.26
N ALA A 208 4.57 1.70 -21.01
CA ALA A 208 4.28 2.43 -19.79
C ALA A 208 3.44 1.60 -18.82
N PHE A 209 3.50 1.90 -17.52
CA PHE A 209 2.56 1.29 -16.59
C PHE A 209 2.16 2.21 -15.45
N ILE A 210 0.97 1.97 -14.94
CA ILE A 210 0.47 2.56 -13.69
C ILE A 210 0.30 1.42 -12.68
N LEU A 211 0.97 1.56 -11.55
CA LEU A 211 1.07 0.53 -10.52
C LEU A 211 0.59 1.08 -9.19
N VAL A 212 -0.38 0.40 -8.57
CA VAL A 212 -0.73 0.60 -7.16
C VAL A 212 -0.05 -0.51 -6.36
N SER A 213 0.72 -0.14 -5.35
CA SER A 213 1.29 -1.11 -4.42
C SER A 213 1.48 -0.50 -3.04
N HIS A 214 1.31 -1.34 -2.01
CA HIS A 214 1.73 -1.03 -0.64
C HIS A 214 3.18 -1.46 -0.33
N ASP A 215 3.87 -2.12 -1.27
CA ASP A 215 5.28 -2.48 -1.14
C ASP A 215 6.18 -1.36 -1.67
N PHE A 216 6.80 -0.61 -0.75
CA PHE A 216 7.64 0.54 -1.09
C PHE A 216 8.98 0.15 -1.70
N ASP A 217 9.54 -1.02 -1.35
CA ASP A 217 10.79 -1.50 -1.93
C ASP A 217 10.55 -1.93 -3.38
N PHE A 218 9.41 -2.59 -3.65
CA PHE A 218 8.96 -2.90 -5.00
C PHE A 218 8.76 -1.62 -5.83
N LEU A 219 8.02 -0.64 -5.30
CA LEU A 219 7.82 0.65 -5.98
C LEU A 219 9.14 1.36 -6.27
N ASP A 220 10.09 1.37 -5.33
CA ASP A 220 11.38 2.06 -5.52
C ASP A 220 12.24 1.44 -6.62
N GLN A 221 12.08 0.13 -6.87
CA GLN A 221 12.80 -0.60 -7.91
C GLN A 221 12.22 -0.40 -9.31
N VAL A 222 10.89 -0.39 -9.43
CA VAL A 222 10.23 -0.45 -10.74
C VAL A 222 9.78 0.91 -11.26
N THR A 223 9.60 1.91 -10.40
CA THR A 223 8.99 3.19 -10.79
C THR A 223 10.00 4.25 -11.23
N THR A 224 9.61 5.03 -12.23
CA THR A 224 10.35 6.21 -12.74
C THR A 224 9.65 7.51 -12.39
N CYS A 225 8.40 7.46 -11.95
CA CYS A 225 7.66 8.58 -11.39
C CYS A 225 6.60 8.10 -10.38
N ILE A 226 6.14 9.01 -9.52
CA ILE A 226 5.11 8.74 -8.51
C ILE A 226 3.95 9.71 -8.66
N GLY A 227 2.74 9.18 -8.80
CA GLY A 227 1.48 9.91 -8.65
C GLY A 227 1.01 9.85 -7.19
N ASP A 228 1.16 10.95 -6.46
CA ASP A 228 0.77 11.08 -5.06
C ASP A 228 -0.65 11.61 -4.94
N ILE A 229 -1.54 10.79 -4.41
CA ILE A 229 -2.95 11.12 -4.18
C ILE A 229 -3.12 11.60 -2.73
N GLU A 230 -3.23 12.91 -2.56
CA GLU A 230 -3.39 13.54 -1.24
C GLU A 230 -4.32 14.75 -1.31
N PHE A 231 -5.16 14.92 -0.28
CA PHE A 231 -6.09 16.05 -0.13
C PHE A 231 -6.98 16.32 -1.35
N GLY A 232 -7.43 15.27 -2.04
CA GLY A 232 -8.27 15.41 -3.23
C GLY A 232 -7.49 15.81 -4.49
N THR A 233 -6.16 15.80 -4.46
CA THR A 233 -5.32 16.15 -5.62
C THR A 233 -4.41 14.98 -5.99
N ILE A 234 -4.05 14.90 -7.27
CA ILE A 234 -3.05 13.96 -7.79
C ILE A 234 -1.85 14.77 -8.23
N THR A 235 -0.72 14.61 -7.56
CA THR A 235 0.53 15.32 -7.89
C THR A 235 1.56 14.34 -8.43
N LYS A 236 2.06 14.57 -9.64
CA LYS A 236 3.13 13.77 -10.24
C LYS A 236 4.51 14.26 -9.77
N TYR A 237 5.35 13.34 -9.34
CA TYR A 237 6.75 13.54 -8.97
C TYR A 237 7.66 12.68 -9.83
N HIS A 238 8.81 13.20 -10.25
CA HIS A 238 9.75 12.47 -11.09
C HIS A 238 10.79 11.71 -10.25
N GLY A 239 11.20 10.55 -10.71
CA GLY A 239 12.11 9.65 -10.00
C GLY A 239 11.36 8.54 -9.25
N ASN A 240 12.15 7.63 -8.69
CA ASN A 240 11.65 6.52 -7.89
C ASN A 240 11.03 6.98 -6.56
N TYR A 241 10.46 6.03 -5.81
CA TYR A 241 9.77 6.29 -4.54
C TYR A 241 10.63 7.06 -3.52
N SER A 242 11.90 6.70 -3.38
CA SER A 242 12.87 7.37 -2.52
C SER A 242 13.11 8.83 -2.92
N ALA A 243 13.22 9.10 -4.22
CA ALA A 243 13.36 10.46 -4.74
C ALA A 243 12.07 11.29 -4.53
N PHE A 244 10.91 10.66 -4.67
CA PHE A 244 9.61 11.26 -4.36
C PHE A 244 9.53 11.70 -2.89
N LEU A 245 9.88 10.83 -1.94
CA LEU A 245 9.84 11.17 -0.51
C LEU A 245 10.71 12.38 -0.17
N LYS A 246 11.91 12.46 -0.77
CA LYS A 246 12.81 13.61 -0.62
C LYS A 246 12.19 14.90 -1.18
N GLN A 247 11.65 14.84 -2.40
CA GLN A 247 10.99 15.99 -3.03
C GLN A 247 9.77 16.47 -2.23
N LYS A 248 8.94 15.54 -1.76
CA LYS A 248 7.77 15.84 -0.93
C LYS A 248 8.17 16.50 0.39
N GLY A 249 9.22 15.98 1.04
CA GLY A 249 9.81 16.59 2.24
C GLY A 249 10.29 18.02 2.00
N GLN A 250 11.07 18.25 0.94
CA GLN A 250 11.58 19.58 0.58
C GLN A 250 10.46 20.58 0.27
N LYS A 251 9.45 20.18 -0.54
CA LYS A 251 8.28 21.03 -0.83
C LYS A 251 7.53 21.39 0.45
N ARG A 252 7.39 20.45 1.38
CA ARG A 252 6.72 20.67 2.67
C ARG A 252 7.51 21.64 3.56
N GLU A 253 8.82 21.47 3.68
CA GLU A 253 9.67 22.38 4.47
C GLU A 253 9.64 23.80 3.90
N GLU A 254 9.71 23.93 2.58
CA GLU A 254 9.64 25.22 1.90
C GLU A 254 8.27 25.89 2.10
N TYR A 255 7.17 25.12 2.00
CA TYR A 255 5.82 25.62 2.29
C TYR A 255 5.69 26.13 3.73
N ILE A 256 6.20 25.37 4.72
CA ILE A 256 6.19 25.77 6.13
C ILE A 256 6.99 27.06 6.33
N ARG A 257 8.19 27.16 5.74
CA ARG A 257 9.03 28.35 5.81
C ARG A 257 8.34 29.57 5.21
N GLN A 258 7.71 29.41 4.04
CA GLN A 258 6.95 30.48 3.38
C GLN A 258 5.77 30.93 4.24
N TYR A 259 4.99 29.99 4.76
CA TYR A 259 3.87 30.27 5.65
C TYR A 259 4.31 31.02 6.93
N GLU A 260 5.34 30.55 7.62
CA GLU A 260 5.86 31.22 8.82
C GLU A 260 6.40 32.61 8.53
N SER A 261 7.09 32.79 7.40
CA SER A 261 7.60 34.10 7.00
C SER A 261 6.48 35.09 6.67
N GLN A 262 5.44 34.63 5.96
CA GLN A 262 4.25 35.42 5.66
C GLN A 262 3.49 35.77 6.94
N LYS A 263 3.31 34.81 7.85
CA LYS A 263 2.65 35.03 9.15
C LYS A 263 3.37 36.10 9.97
N LYS A 264 4.70 36.01 10.13
CA LYS A 264 5.50 37.03 10.83
C LYS A 264 5.40 38.41 10.17
N LEU A 265 5.36 38.47 8.83
CA LEU A 265 5.19 39.71 8.10
C LEU A 265 3.80 40.33 8.33
N ILE A 266 2.75 39.51 8.32
CA ILE A 266 1.37 39.91 8.61
C ILE A 266 1.29 40.45 10.04
N GLU A 267 1.75 39.70 11.04
CA GLU A 267 1.74 40.10 12.46
C GLU A 267 2.46 41.44 12.68
N ARG A 268 3.68 41.60 12.13
CA ARG A 268 4.43 42.88 12.20
C ARG A 268 3.70 44.04 11.53
N THR A 269 3.01 43.78 10.43
CA THR A 269 2.26 44.79 9.69
C THR A 269 1.00 45.20 10.45
N GLU A 270 0.27 44.24 11.02
CA GLU A 270 -0.89 44.44 11.87
C GLU A 270 -0.54 45.23 13.13
N GLU A 271 0.55 44.88 13.82
CA GLU A 271 1.06 45.64 14.98
C GLU A 271 1.41 47.09 14.62
N TYR A 272 2.07 47.30 13.48
CA TYR A 272 2.41 48.64 13.00
C TYR A 272 1.15 49.46 12.71
N ILE A 273 0.15 48.86 12.07
CA ILE A 273 -1.13 49.51 11.78
C ILE A 273 -1.83 49.87 13.09
N ALA A 274 -1.94 48.93 14.03
CA ALA A 274 -2.59 49.15 15.32
C ALA A 274 -1.96 50.31 16.11
N LYS A 275 -0.62 50.38 16.16
CA LYS A 275 0.11 51.45 16.87
C LYS A 275 0.00 52.82 16.19
N ASN A 276 -0.08 52.87 14.86
CA ASN A 276 0.03 54.13 14.09
C ASN A 276 -1.31 54.66 13.56
N LYS A 277 -2.43 53.95 13.77
CA LYS A 277 -3.78 54.35 13.35
C LYS A 277 -4.33 55.56 14.12
N VAL A 278 -3.88 55.77 15.36
CA VAL A 278 -4.41 56.81 16.27
C VAL A 278 -3.66 58.14 16.15
N ARG A 279 -2.43 58.16 15.64
CA ARG A 279 -1.62 59.38 15.50
C ARG A 279 -1.87 60.05 14.14
N ALA A 280 -2.28 61.32 14.15
CA ALA A 280 -2.61 62.10 12.95
C ALA A 280 -1.46 62.15 11.91
N SER A 281 -0.20 62.20 12.36
CA SER A 281 0.97 62.24 11.48
C SER A 281 1.29 60.91 10.78
N THR A 282 0.86 59.77 11.31
CA THR A 282 1.19 58.43 10.78
C THR A 282 -0.01 57.67 10.22
N ALA A 283 -1.22 58.23 10.33
CA ALA A 283 -2.46 57.60 9.90
C ALA A 283 -2.50 57.29 8.39
N ALA A 284 -1.95 58.16 7.54
CA ALA A 284 -1.88 57.93 6.10
C ALA A 284 -0.98 56.73 5.74
N MET A 285 0.14 56.56 6.45
CA MET A 285 1.06 55.42 6.26
C MET A 285 0.43 54.11 6.74
N ALA A 286 -0.28 54.13 7.87
CA ALA A 286 -1.03 52.97 8.37
C ALA A 286 -2.12 52.54 7.36
N LYS A 287 -2.87 53.49 6.78
CA LYS A 287 -3.91 53.21 5.77
C LYS A 287 -3.33 52.63 4.47
N SER A 288 -2.15 53.08 4.05
CA SER A 288 -1.44 52.53 2.89
C SER A 288 -0.98 51.08 3.12
N ARG A 289 -0.42 50.78 4.30
CA ARG A 289 -0.03 49.41 4.68
C ARG A 289 -1.22 48.48 4.87
N GLN A 290 -2.35 48.96 5.38
CA GLN A 290 -3.60 48.19 5.44
C GLN A 290 -4.04 47.75 4.03
N LYS A 291 -4.09 48.68 3.06
CA LYS A 291 -4.44 48.34 1.66
C LYS A 291 -3.48 47.34 1.02
N LYS A 292 -2.21 47.33 1.43
CA LYS A 292 -1.23 46.32 0.98
C LYS A 292 -1.49 44.97 1.65
N LEU A 293 -1.77 44.97 2.95
CA LEU A 293 -2.09 43.75 3.72
C LEU A 293 -3.35 43.06 3.20
N ASP A 294 -4.40 43.84 2.88
CA ASP A 294 -5.67 43.33 2.35
C ASP A 294 -5.53 42.67 0.96
N LYS A 295 -4.45 42.96 0.23
CA LYS A 295 -4.15 42.40 -1.10
C LYS A 295 -3.21 41.19 -1.06
N ILE A 296 -2.67 40.84 0.11
CA ILE A 296 -1.80 39.67 0.23
C ILE A 296 -2.68 38.43 0.22
N GLU A 297 -2.46 37.56 -0.77
CA GLU A 297 -3.04 36.22 -0.80
C GLU A 297 -2.42 35.38 0.32
N ARG A 298 -3.26 34.96 1.26
CA ARG A 298 -2.81 34.26 2.47
C ARG A 298 -2.59 32.79 2.15
N ILE A 299 -1.38 32.31 2.42
CA ILE A 299 -1.05 30.90 2.33
C ILE A 299 -1.88 30.17 3.41
N ALA A 300 -2.55 29.09 3.03
CA ALA A 300 -3.30 28.28 3.97
C ALA A 300 -2.34 27.75 5.07
N PRO A 301 -2.78 27.63 6.33
CA PRO A 301 -1.97 27.00 7.35
C PRO A 301 -1.59 25.60 6.87
N PRO A 302 -0.30 25.19 6.97
CA PRO A 302 0.07 23.84 6.60
C PRO A 302 -0.83 22.87 7.37
N THR A 303 -1.56 22.04 6.63
CA THR A 303 -2.29 20.88 7.17
C THR A 303 -1.26 19.89 7.67
N GLY A 304 -0.72 20.17 8.85
CA GLY A 304 0.28 19.35 9.48
C GLY A 304 -0.37 18.15 10.13
N LEU A 305 0.02 16.96 9.69
CA LEU A 305 0.15 15.83 10.60
C LEU A 305 1.08 16.28 11.74
N THR A 306 0.50 16.68 12.86
CA THR A 306 1.25 16.95 14.09
C THR A 306 2.02 15.69 14.44
N LYS A 307 3.35 15.77 14.54
CA LYS A 307 4.16 14.60 14.91
C LYS A 307 3.67 14.07 16.26
N PRO A 308 3.12 12.85 16.32
CA PRO A 308 2.59 12.33 17.57
C PRO A 308 3.74 12.08 18.54
N VAL A 309 3.47 12.22 19.83
CA VAL A 309 4.42 11.90 20.90
C VAL A 309 3.92 10.64 21.57
N ILE A 310 4.42 9.50 21.08
CA ILE A 310 4.10 8.17 21.61
C ILE A 310 5.12 7.84 22.69
N ARG A 311 4.64 7.41 23.86
CA ARG A 311 5.51 6.94 24.95
C ARG A 311 4.78 5.86 25.73
N PHE A 312 5.35 4.65 25.74
CA PHE A 312 4.83 3.54 26.51
C PHE A 312 5.28 3.64 27.97
N LYS A 313 4.42 3.22 28.90
CA LYS A 313 4.73 3.17 30.33
C LYS A 313 5.16 1.76 30.70
N SER A 314 6.35 1.61 31.24
CA SER A 314 6.83 0.32 31.74
C SER A 314 6.40 0.09 33.19
N THR A 315 6.00 -1.13 33.54
CA THR A 315 5.78 -1.56 34.94
C THR A 315 7.02 -2.17 35.58
N GLY A 316 8.14 -2.25 34.85
CA GLY A 316 9.32 -3.01 35.26
C GLY A 316 9.07 -4.52 35.25
N LEU A 317 10.13 -5.29 35.08
CA LEU A 317 10.13 -6.75 35.20
C LEU A 317 11.48 -7.18 35.77
N THR A 318 11.52 -8.26 36.54
CA THR A 318 12.75 -8.79 37.17
C THR A 318 13.02 -10.25 36.77
N ALA A 319 12.29 -10.77 35.79
CA ALA A 319 12.43 -12.13 35.30
C ALA A 319 13.35 -12.16 34.08
N GLN A 320 14.45 -12.92 34.15
CA GLN A 320 15.40 -13.07 33.04
C GLN A 320 14.74 -13.66 31.79
N ARG A 321 13.86 -14.66 31.96
CA ARG A 321 13.02 -15.23 30.91
C ARG A 321 11.61 -14.69 31.04
N VAL A 322 11.07 -14.14 29.96
CA VAL A 322 9.75 -13.49 29.91
C VAL A 322 8.69 -14.45 29.37
N LEU A 323 9.03 -15.20 28.32
CA LEU A 323 8.16 -16.18 27.67
C LEU A 323 8.98 -17.40 27.27
N GLU A 324 8.48 -18.59 27.59
CA GLU A 324 9.03 -19.87 27.16
C GLU A 324 7.98 -20.60 26.34
N VAL A 325 8.31 -20.97 25.10
CA VAL A 325 7.43 -21.67 24.14
C VAL A 325 8.03 -23.03 23.81
N LYS A 326 7.25 -24.11 23.96
CA LYS A 326 7.68 -25.50 23.75
C LYS A 326 6.68 -26.23 22.85
N ASP A 327 7.17 -26.74 21.72
CA ASP A 327 6.40 -27.56 20.78
C ASP A 327 5.07 -26.91 20.37
N LEU A 328 4.97 -25.59 20.38
CA LEU A 328 3.69 -24.89 20.23
C LEU A 328 3.20 -24.98 18.79
N GLU A 329 2.01 -25.56 18.61
CA GLU A 329 1.29 -25.57 17.34
C GLU A 329 0.11 -24.59 17.41
N VAL A 330 0.07 -23.67 16.44
CA VAL A 330 -0.96 -22.63 16.35
C VAL A 330 -1.77 -22.79 15.07
N GLY A 331 -3.06 -22.52 15.16
CA GLY A 331 -3.98 -22.64 14.03
C GLY A 331 -5.43 -22.62 14.49
N TYR A 332 -6.32 -23.04 13.61
CA TYR A 332 -7.77 -23.11 13.88
C TYR A 332 -8.26 -24.55 13.83
N TYR A 333 -8.23 -25.15 12.64
CA TYR A 333 -8.57 -26.57 12.43
C TYR A 333 -7.33 -27.43 12.18
N TYR A 334 -6.29 -26.85 11.59
CA TYR A 334 -5.01 -27.47 11.30
C TYR A 334 -3.87 -26.49 11.69
N PRO A 335 -2.66 -27.00 12.01
CA PRO A 335 -1.50 -26.16 12.27
C PRO A 335 -1.17 -25.28 11.06
N LEU A 336 -1.03 -23.97 11.28
CA LEU A 336 -0.59 -23.02 10.25
C LEU A 336 0.94 -22.92 10.20
N LEU A 337 1.59 -23.20 11.32
CA LEU A 337 3.03 -23.06 11.52
C LEU A 337 3.63 -24.40 11.95
N PRO A 338 4.93 -24.64 11.64
CA PRO A 338 5.67 -25.75 12.24
C PRO A 338 5.72 -25.58 13.77
N LYS A 339 6.04 -26.65 14.48
CA LYS A 339 6.18 -26.62 15.95
C LYS A 339 7.18 -25.55 16.37
N LEU A 340 6.71 -24.62 17.19
CA LEU A 340 7.52 -23.48 17.61
C LEU A 340 8.22 -23.75 18.94
N HIS A 341 9.51 -23.42 18.98
CA HIS A 341 10.35 -23.52 20.18
C HIS A 341 11.23 -22.29 20.31
N PHE A 342 10.96 -21.46 21.30
CA PHE A 342 11.81 -20.30 21.58
C PHE A 342 11.63 -19.80 23.01
N VAL A 343 12.65 -19.06 23.46
CA VAL A 343 12.63 -18.32 24.72
C VAL A 343 12.82 -16.85 24.40
N LEU A 344 12.03 -16.01 25.06
CA LEU A 344 12.13 -14.55 25.02
C LEU A 344 12.72 -14.07 26.34
N GLU A 345 13.82 -13.33 26.26
CA GLU A 345 14.49 -12.77 27.44
C GLU A 345 14.04 -11.34 27.73
N GLN A 346 14.33 -10.87 28.94
CA GLN A 346 13.98 -9.51 29.36
C GLN A 346 14.65 -8.45 28.48
N ASN A 347 13.89 -7.40 28.14
CA ASN A 347 14.32 -6.25 27.33
C ASN A 347 14.74 -6.61 25.91
N GLN A 348 14.43 -7.83 25.47
CA GLN A 348 14.65 -8.26 24.10
C GLN A 348 13.55 -7.71 23.19
N ARG A 349 13.96 -7.21 22.02
CA ARG A 349 13.08 -6.75 20.95
C ARG A 349 13.14 -7.75 19.81
N VAL A 350 12.13 -8.61 19.76
CA VAL A 350 12.01 -9.66 18.75
C VAL A 350 11.02 -9.23 17.67
N VAL A 351 11.45 -9.36 16.42
CA VAL A 351 10.59 -9.14 15.25
C VAL A 351 10.29 -10.46 14.59
N ILE A 352 9.03 -10.71 14.27
CA ILE A 352 8.54 -11.88 13.59
C ILE A 352 8.16 -11.47 12.16
N THR A 353 8.76 -12.12 11.17
CA THR A 353 8.57 -11.85 9.75
C THR A 353 8.13 -13.12 9.00
N GLY A 354 7.56 -12.95 7.81
CA GLY A 354 7.13 -14.02 6.91
C GLY A 354 5.94 -13.57 6.06
N PHE A 355 5.56 -14.29 5.00
CA PHE A 355 4.48 -13.88 4.09
C PHE A 355 3.11 -13.68 4.76
N ASN A 356 2.24 -12.92 4.10
CA ASN A 356 0.86 -12.75 4.54
C ASN A 356 0.12 -14.09 4.56
N GLY A 357 -0.69 -14.32 5.59
CA GLY A 357 -1.45 -15.57 5.71
C GLY A 357 -0.70 -16.76 6.29
N ILE A 358 0.62 -16.68 6.54
CA ILE A 358 1.39 -17.79 7.13
C ILE A 358 0.98 -18.12 8.58
N GLY A 359 0.31 -17.21 9.29
CA GLY A 359 -0.16 -17.45 10.66
C GLY A 359 0.47 -16.58 11.75
N LYS A 360 1.17 -15.48 11.39
CA LYS A 360 1.82 -14.55 12.35
C LYS A 360 0.82 -13.99 13.38
N SER A 361 -0.29 -13.44 12.91
CA SER A 361 -1.35 -12.92 13.78
C SER A 361 -2.00 -14.03 14.61
N THR A 362 -2.09 -15.25 14.07
CA THR A 362 -2.61 -16.42 14.81
C THR A 362 -1.67 -16.80 15.95
N LEU A 363 -0.35 -16.75 15.74
CA LEU A 363 0.64 -16.93 16.80
C LEU A 363 0.46 -15.89 17.91
N LEU A 364 0.39 -14.60 17.56
CA LEU A 364 0.21 -13.54 18.55
C LEU A 364 -1.11 -13.68 19.31
N LYS A 365 -2.22 -13.96 18.61
CA LYS A 365 -3.54 -14.22 19.20
C LYS A 365 -3.53 -15.42 20.14
N THR A 366 -2.73 -16.45 19.84
CA THR A 366 -2.53 -17.61 20.72
C THR A 366 -1.77 -17.22 21.98
N LEU A 367 -0.66 -16.47 21.85
CA LEU A 367 0.13 -16.00 22.98
C LEU A 367 -0.67 -15.08 23.92
N VAL A 368 -1.57 -14.24 23.39
CA VAL A 368 -2.44 -13.41 24.24
C VAL A 368 -3.70 -14.13 24.75
N GLY A 369 -3.85 -15.43 24.46
CA GLY A 369 -4.96 -16.26 24.95
C GLY A 369 -6.30 -16.05 24.25
N LYS A 370 -6.32 -15.37 23.09
CA LYS A 370 -7.55 -15.20 22.28
C LYS A 370 -7.88 -16.44 21.44
N ILE A 371 -6.87 -17.24 21.11
CA ILE A 371 -7.00 -18.50 20.38
C ILE A 371 -6.31 -19.59 21.21
N PRO A 372 -6.93 -20.76 21.44
CA PRO A 372 -6.26 -21.85 22.12
C PRO A 372 -5.17 -22.47 21.23
N PRO A 373 -4.07 -22.96 21.80
CA PRO A 373 -3.10 -23.75 21.05
C PRO A 373 -3.74 -25.05 20.55
N ILE A 374 -3.30 -25.53 19.37
CA ILE A 374 -3.67 -26.86 18.88
C ILE A 374 -2.96 -27.93 19.70
N SER A 375 -1.66 -27.73 19.94
CA SER A 375 -0.83 -28.59 20.79
C SER A 375 0.37 -27.81 21.33
N GLY A 376 1.15 -28.45 22.20
CA GLY A 376 2.30 -27.82 22.86
C GLY A 376 1.90 -26.88 24.00
N SER A 377 2.86 -26.06 24.46
CA SER A 377 2.65 -25.17 25.59
C SER A 377 3.48 -23.90 25.50
N PHE A 378 3.01 -22.86 26.16
CA PHE A 378 3.80 -21.66 26.43
C PHE A 378 3.52 -21.16 27.84
N GLU A 379 4.51 -20.54 28.46
CA GLU A 379 4.41 -19.98 29.80
C GLU A 379 5.07 -18.60 29.86
N PHE A 380 4.34 -17.61 30.38
CA PHE A 380 4.91 -16.30 30.72
C PHE A 380 5.44 -16.32 32.16
N ALA A 381 6.50 -15.56 32.39
CA ALA A 381 6.98 -15.34 33.75
C ALA A 381 5.92 -14.64 34.63
N ARG A 382 6.07 -14.83 35.95
CA ARG A 382 5.22 -14.15 36.94
C ARG A 382 5.36 -12.63 36.79
N ASN A 383 4.25 -11.92 36.94
CA ASN A 383 4.15 -10.46 36.83
C ASN A 383 4.40 -9.87 35.42
N VAL A 384 4.35 -10.69 34.37
CA VAL A 384 4.25 -10.17 33.00
C VAL A 384 2.89 -9.51 32.82
N VAL A 385 2.91 -8.25 32.37
CA VAL A 385 1.74 -7.45 32.02
C VAL A 385 1.84 -7.15 30.54
N ILE A 386 0.92 -7.72 29.76
CA ILE A 386 0.93 -7.66 28.30
C ILE A 386 0.17 -6.42 27.81
N GLY A 387 0.83 -5.62 26.98
CA GLY A 387 0.20 -4.63 26.13
C GLY A 387 0.07 -5.16 24.71
N TYR A 388 -1.15 -5.48 24.27
CA TYR A 388 -1.41 -6.03 22.94
C TYR A 388 -1.97 -4.98 21.97
N TYR A 389 -1.34 -4.84 20.80
CA TYR A 389 -1.86 -4.09 19.66
C TYR A 389 -2.29 -5.06 18.58
N GLU A 390 -3.60 -5.08 18.28
CA GLU A 390 -4.19 -5.95 17.27
C GLU A 390 -4.36 -5.22 15.94
N GLN A 391 -4.01 -5.90 14.84
CA GLN A 391 -4.17 -5.40 13.47
C GLN A 391 -5.64 -5.08 13.13
N ASP A 392 -6.56 -5.98 13.48
CA ASP A 392 -7.98 -5.87 13.15
C ASP A 392 -8.65 -4.65 13.80
N LEU A 393 -9.14 -3.69 13.02
CA LEU A 393 -9.87 -2.50 13.50
C LEU A 393 -11.32 -2.82 13.94
N LYS A 394 -11.48 -3.87 14.75
CA LYS A 394 -12.76 -4.24 15.37
C LYS A 394 -12.93 -3.49 16.69
N TRP A 395 -14.13 -2.93 16.87
CA TRP A 395 -14.51 -2.18 18.07
C TRP A 395 -15.77 -2.80 18.67
N ASP A 396 -15.85 -2.84 20.00
CA ASP A 396 -16.96 -3.50 20.71
C ASP A 396 -18.30 -2.80 20.45
N ARG A 397 -18.29 -1.49 20.21
CA ARG A 397 -19.47 -0.67 19.89
C ARG A 397 -19.16 0.29 18.75
N GLU A 398 -19.85 0.13 17.63
CA GLU A 398 -19.61 0.89 16.39
C GLU A 398 -19.90 2.39 16.50
N GLY A 399 -20.83 2.79 17.38
CA GLY A 399 -21.22 4.19 17.57
C GLY A 399 -20.37 4.99 18.56
N GLN A 400 -19.41 4.36 19.24
CA GLN A 400 -18.65 5.04 20.29
C GLN A 400 -17.64 6.04 19.73
N THR A 401 -17.42 7.13 20.45
CA THR A 401 -16.40 8.12 20.10
C THR A 401 -15.04 7.75 20.69
N PRO A 402 -13.91 8.20 20.11
CA PRO A 402 -12.58 8.02 20.73
C PRO A 402 -12.51 8.50 22.17
N LEU A 403 -13.22 9.59 22.50
CA LEU A 403 -13.28 10.11 23.87
C LEU A 403 -13.93 9.10 24.83
N GLU A 404 -15.05 8.51 24.42
CA GLU A 404 -15.79 7.51 25.21
C GLU A 404 -14.96 6.24 25.41
N ILE A 405 -14.36 5.73 24.33
CA ILE A 405 -13.52 4.52 24.35
C ILE A 405 -12.40 4.63 25.39
N ILE A 406 -11.68 5.76 25.39
CA ILE A 406 -10.58 5.96 26.34
C ILE A 406 -11.11 6.26 27.75
N THR A 407 -12.24 6.96 27.88
CA THR A 407 -12.82 7.27 29.20
C THR A 407 -13.36 6.01 29.88
N GLU A 408 -14.02 5.11 29.14
CA GLU A 408 -14.52 3.82 29.63
C GLU A 408 -13.36 2.89 30.02
N ALA A 409 -12.29 2.86 29.21
CA ALA A 409 -11.09 2.07 29.53
C ALA A 409 -10.29 2.63 30.73
N PHE A 410 -10.33 3.95 30.96
CA PHE A 410 -9.59 4.61 32.04
C PHE A 410 -10.45 5.63 32.82
N PRO A 411 -11.41 5.17 33.65
CA PRO A 411 -12.36 6.04 34.35
C PRO A 411 -11.73 7.06 35.32
N LYS A 412 -10.47 6.84 35.72
CA LYS A 412 -9.71 7.75 36.58
C LYS A 412 -9.19 9.00 35.85
N LEU A 413 -9.19 9.01 34.52
CA LEU A 413 -8.74 10.16 33.73
C LEU A 413 -9.87 11.19 33.58
N SER A 414 -9.57 12.46 33.85
CA SER A 414 -10.48 13.54 33.48
C SER A 414 -10.60 13.65 31.97
N GLN A 415 -11.72 14.15 31.46
CA GLN A 415 -11.89 14.40 30.02
C GLN A 415 -10.77 15.26 29.42
N LYS A 416 -10.25 16.24 30.17
CA LYS A 416 -9.11 17.08 29.75
C LYS A 416 -7.85 16.24 29.54
N GLN A 417 -7.57 15.30 30.44
CA GLN A 417 -6.43 14.38 30.31
C GLN A 417 -6.64 13.40 29.14
N THR A 418 -7.85 12.88 28.98
CA THR A 418 -8.20 11.99 27.86
C THR A 418 -8.01 12.68 26.50
N ARG A 419 -8.55 13.89 26.33
CA ARG A 419 -8.34 14.70 25.12
C ARG A 419 -6.87 15.00 24.88
N SER A 420 -6.11 15.29 25.93
CA SER A 420 -4.66 15.52 25.82
C SER A 420 -3.92 14.25 25.37
N ALA A 421 -4.29 13.07 25.88
CA ALA A 421 -3.68 11.80 25.47
C ALA A 421 -3.98 11.46 23.99
N LEU A 422 -5.24 11.60 23.57
CA LEU A 422 -5.66 11.43 22.18
C LEU A 422 -4.92 12.39 21.24
N SER A 423 -4.83 13.67 21.63
CA SER A 423 -4.11 14.69 20.85
C SER A 423 -2.61 14.38 20.73
N ARG A 424 -1.96 13.89 21.80
CA ARG A 424 -0.55 13.46 21.74
C ARG A 424 -0.33 12.30 20.78
N CYS A 425 -1.30 11.40 20.65
CA CYS A 425 -1.25 10.31 19.67
C CYS A 425 -1.65 10.76 18.25
N GLY A 426 -1.88 12.05 18.03
CA GLY A 426 -2.20 12.61 16.72
C GLY A 426 -3.68 12.52 16.32
N VAL A 427 -4.59 12.27 17.27
CA VAL A 427 -6.04 12.35 17.00
C VAL A 427 -6.48 13.81 17.06
N LYS A 428 -7.07 14.31 15.97
CA LYS A 428 -7.52 15.71 15.86
C LYS A 428 -8.76 15.97 16.73
N ALA A 429 -8.91 17.21 17.18
CA ALA A 429 -10.03 17.61 18.05
C ALA A 429 -11.41 17.34 17.44
N GLU A 430 -11.54 17.48 16.12
CA GLU A 430 -12.77 17.20 15.36
C GLU A 430 -13.13 15.70 15.35
N HIS A 431 -12.12 14.81 15.31
CA HIS A 431 -12.31 13.36 15.29
C HIS A 431 -12.60 12.76 16.68
N VAL A 432 -12.23 13.47 17.75
CA VAL A 432 -12.41 12.98 19.14
C VAL A 432 -13.87 12.72 19.50
N LEU A 433 -14.80 13.43 18.87
CA LEU A 433 -16.25 13.36 19.12
C LEU A 433 -17.04 12.66 18.01
N GLN A 434 -16.38 12.22 16.95
CA GLN A 434 -17.03 11.47 15.88
C GLN A 434 -17.09 9.98 16.23
N PRO A 435 -18.10 9.24 15.72
CA PRO A 435 -18.13 7.78 15.85
C PRO A 435 -16.84 7.14 15.32
N ILE A 436 -16.33 6.13 16.02
CA ILE A 436 -15.05 5.49 15.69
C ILE A 436 -15.04 4.86 14.29
N THR A 437 -16.19 4.38 13.82
CA THR A 437 -16.37 3.76 12.50
C THR A 437 -16.33 4.75 11.34
N THR A 438 -16.60 6.04 11.57
CA THR A 438 -16.50 7.07 10.52
C THR A 438 -15.07 7.56 10.32
N LEU A 439 -14.16 7.24 11.25
CA LEU A 439 -12.76 7.62 11.16
C LEU A 439 -12.01 6.74 10.16
N SER A 440 -10.98 7.30 9.52
CA SER A 440 -10.07 6.53 8.68
C SER A 440 -9.34 5.46 9.49
N GLY A 441 -8.86 4.40 8.82
CA GLY A 441 -8.11 3.33 9.49
C GLY A 441 -6.87 3.83 10.25
N GLY A 442 -6.22 4.90 9.76
CA GLY A 442 -5.09 5.52 10.44
C GLY A 442 -5.47 6.29 11.70
N GLU A 443 -6.63 6.94 11.71
CA GLU A 443 -7.16 7.60 12.91
C GLU A 443 -7.60 6.58 13.96
N GLN A 444 -8.30 5.52 13.54
CA GLN A 444 -8.66 4.41 14.42
C GLN A 444 -7.41 3.76 15.06
N SER A 445 -6.36 3.57 14.26
CA SER A 445 -5.07 3.05 14.74
C SER A 445 -4.43 3.95 15.81
N ARG A 446 -4.52 5.28 15.67
CA ARG A 446 -4.04 6.23 16.69
C ARG A 446 -4.83 6.14 18.00
N VAL A 447 -6.13 5.86 17.93
CA VAL A 447 -6.96 5.64 19.13
C VAL A 447 -6.52 4.37 19.86
N LYS A 448 -6.25 3.28 19.14
CA LYS A 448 -5.69 2.05 19.72
C LYS A 448 -4.32 2.28 20.36
N LEU A 449 -3.42 2.98 19.65
CA LEU A 449 -2.11 3.36 20.20
C LEU A 449 -2.28 4.20 21.47
N CYS A 450 -3.20 5.16 21.49
CA CYS A 450 -3.51 5.94 22.68
C CYS A 450 -3.91 5.04 23.85
N LYS A 451 -4.85 4.10 23.65
CA LYS A 451 -5.26 3.12 24.66
C LYS A 451 -4.07 2.32 25.19
N LEU A 452 -3.16 1.91 24.30
CA LEU A 452 -1.97 1.16 24.67
C LEU A 452 -0.96 2.01 25.47
N THR A 453 -0.69 3.26 25.07
CA THR A 453 0.22 4.17 25.82
C THR A 453 -0.28 4.50 27.23
N LEU A 454 -1.60 4.43 27.45
CA LEU A 454 -2.21 4.66 28.75
C LEU A 454 -2.17 3.41 29.66
N SER A 455 -1.94 2.23 29.09
CA SER A 455 -1.85 0.94 29.79
C SER A 455 -0.40 0.62 30.15
N PRO A 456 0.01 0.71 31.43
CA PRO A 456 1.34 0.28 31.84
C PRO A 456 1.53 -1.23 31.58
N CYS A 457 2.63 -1.62 30.96
CA CYS A 457 2.94 -3.01 30.62
C CYS A 457 4.46 -3.23 30.66
N ASN A 458 4.92 -4.48 30.66
CA ASN A 458 6.35 -4.81 30.56
C ASN A 458 6.67 -5.76 29.39
N LEU A 459 5.64 -6.24 28.70
CA LEU A 459 5.74 -6.92 27.41
C LEU A 459 4.76 -6.27 26.41
N LEU A 460 5.28 -5.75 25.30
CA LEU A 460 4.47 -5.29 24.17
C LEU A 460 4.39 -6.38 23.11
N ILE A 461 3.18 -6.69 22.66
CA ILE A 461 2.93 -7.58 21.52
C ILE A 461 2.19 -6.77 20.48
N LEU A 462 2.78 -6.59 19.30
CA LEU A 462 2.28 -5.68 18.27
C LEU A 462 2.10 -6.42 16.94
N ASP A 463 0.87 -6.47 16.44
CA ASP A 463 0.51 -7.10 15.17
C ASP A 463 0.36 -6.04 14.08
N GLU A 464 1.34 -5.96 13.17
CA GLU A 464 1.41 -5.02 12.04
C GLU A 464 1.02 -3.57 12.38
N PRO A 465 1.64 -2.94 13.39
CA PRO A 465 1.23 -1.62 13.87
C PRO A 465 1.45 -0.49 12.85
N THR A 466 2.16 -0.75 11.75
CA THR A 466 2.54 0.25 10.73
C THR A 466 1.53 0.38 9.58
N ASN A 467 0.67 -0.60 9.33
CA ASN A 467 -0.18 -0.71 8.13
C ASN A 467 -1.10 0.49 7.83
N HIS A 468 -1.41 1.30 8.85
CA HIS A 468 -2.30 2.46 8.71
C HIS A 468 -1.69 3.75 9.25
N LEU A 469 -0.41 3.74 9.61
CA LEU A 469 0.28 4.91 10.14
C LEU A 469 0.94 5.70 9.02
N ASP A 470 0.87 7.02 9.11
CA ASP A 470 1.67 7.89 8.26
C ASP A 470 3.15 7.85 8.69
N TYR A 471 4.03 8.40 7.84
CA TYR A 471 5.47 8.41 8.07
C TYR A 471 5.87 9.02 9.43
N LEU A 472 5.22 10.11 9.86
CA LEU A 472 5.57 10.77 11.14
C LEU A 472 5.13 9.94 12.35
N ALA A 473 3.98 9.28 12.25
CA ALA A 473 3.49 8.36 13.27
C ALA A 473 4.35 7.09 13.34
N LYS A 474 4.80 6.55 12.20
CA LYS A 474 5.76 5.44 12.15
C LYS A 474 7.07 5.82 12.83
N GLU A 475 7.66 6.96 12.48
CA GLU A 475 8.91 7.44 13.10
C GLU A 475 8.78 7.60 14.64
N SER A 476 7.66 8.18 15.09
CA SER A 476 7.39 8.33 16.53
C SER A 476 7.15 7.00 17.24
N LEU A 477 6.47 6.04 16.59
CA LEU A 477 6.28 4.70 17.14
C LEU A 477 7.60 3.94 17.21
N GLN A 478 8.40 3.99 16.15
CA GLN A 478 9.72 3.38 16.08
C GLN A 478 10.60 3.86 17.25
N LYS A 479 10.65 5.17 17.47
CA LYS A 479 11.35 5.76 18.62
C LYS A 479 10.78 5.27 19.95
N ALA A 480 9.45 5.25 20.09
CA ALA A 480 8.80 4.81 21.33
C ALA A 480 9.07 3.34 21.67
N LEU A 481 9.17 2.45 20.68
CA LEU A 481 9.51 1.04 20.85
C LEU A 481 10.98 0.83 21.18
N ARG A 482 11.87 1.60 20.54
CA ARG A 482 13.30 1.62 20.87
C ARG A 482 13.54 2.05 22.32
N ASP A 483 12.88 3.13 22.73
CA ASP A 483 13.04 3.73 24.07
C ASP A 483 12.20 3.01 25.16
N PHE A 484 11.42 1.99 24.81
CA PHE A 484 10.62 1.24 25.77
C PHE A 484 11.52 0.38 26.67
N ASP A 485 11.42 0.60 27.98
CA ASP A 485 12.11 -0.15 29.02
C ASP A 485 11.34 -1.44 29.37
N GLY A 486 11.24 -2.33 28.39
CA GLY A 486 10.53 -3.58 28.48
C GLY A 486 10.78 -4.46 27.26
N THR A 487 10.05 -5.55 27.16
CA THR A 487 10.23 -6.55 26.11
C THR A 487 9.25 -6.30 24.97
N VAL A 488 9.64 -6.54 23.71
CA VAL A 488 8.79 -6.30 22.54
C VAL A 488 8.76 -7.54 21.64
N ILE A 489 7.56 -7.98 21.26
CA ILE A 489 7.30 -8.87 20.14
C ILE A 489 6.57 -8.05 19.07
N LEU A 490 7.19 -7.86 17.91
CA LEU A 490 6.63 -7.11 16.79
C LEU A 490 6.44 -8.04 15.59
N VAL A 491 5.24 -8.09 15.02
CA VAL A 491 5.03 -8.59 13.65
C VAL A 491 5.03 -7.40 12.71
N SER A 492 5.92 -7.42 11.72
CA SER A 492 5.99 -6.39 10.69
C SER A 492 6.63 -6.90 9.40
N HIS A 493 6.09 -6.49 8.26
CA HIS A 493 6.71 -6.71 6.94
C HIS A 493 7.72 -5.63 6.53
N GLU A 494 7.73 -4.48 7.22
CA GLU A 494 8.51 -3.32 6.81
C GLU A 494 9.93 -3.38 7.40
N ALA A 495 10.90 -3.94 6.67
CA ALA A 495 12.29 -4.05 7.14
C ALA A 495 12.88 -2.71 7.59
N ALA A 496 12.62 -1.63 6.86
CA ALA A 496 13.06 -0.28 7.22
C ALA A 496 12.55 0.19 8.60
N PHE A 497 11.41 -0.32 9.06
CA PHE A 497 10.83 0.07 10.34
C PHE A 497 11.60 -0.53 11.54
N TYR A 498 12.04 -1.78 11.46
CA TYR A 498 12.57 -2.50 12.63
C TYR A 498 14.07 -2.81 12.59
N ARG A 499 14.70 -2.79 11.41
CA ARG A 499 16.07 -3.29 11.20
C ARG A 499 17.13 -2.59 12.05
N GLU A 500 16.93 -1.32 12.40
CA GLU A 500 17.91 -0.53 13.17
C GLU A 500 17.86 -0.76 14.69
N TRP A 501 16.79 -1.36 15.23
CA TRP A 501 16.59 -1.48 16.67
C TRP A 501 16.14 -2.87 17.14
N ALA A 502 15.81 -3.78 16.23
CA ALA A 502 15.48 -5.16 16.56
C ALA A 502 16.74 -5.91 17.05
N ASP A 503 16.62 -6.58 18.20
CA ASP A 503 17.70 -7.41 18.75
C ASP A 503 17.74 -8.78 18.04
N LYS A 504 16.58 -9.28 17.61
CA LYS A 504 16.43 -10.56 16.93
C LYS A 504 15.32 -10.50 15.91
N VAL A 505 15.58 -11.03 14.71
CA VAL A 505 14.57 -11.22 13.66
C VAL A 505 14.34 -12.72 13.48
N VAL A 506 13.07 -13.12 13.52
CA VAL A 506 12.60 -14.49 13.40
C VAL A 506 11.78 -14.60 12.13
N GLU A 507 12.36 -15.25 11.12
CA GLU A 507 11.67 -15.56 9.86
C GLU A 507 10.93 -16.89 10.03
N ILE A 508 9.60 -16.84 10.06
CA ILE A 508 8.75 -18.02 10.28
C ILE A 508 8.96 -19.09 9.19
N GLU A 509 9.19 -18.67 7.94
CA GLU A 509 9.45 -19.58 6.81
C GLU A 509 10.67 -20.48 7.03
N LYS A 510 11.69 -19.96 7.75
CA LYS A 510 12.93 -20.68 8.03
C LYS A 510 12.86 -21.52 9.30
N MET A 511 11.77 -21.45 10.06
CA MET A 511 11.58 -22.27 11.27
C MET A 511 11.08 -23.69 10.95
N GLY A 512 10.76 -23.98 9.68
CA GLY A 512 10.15 -25.24 9.25
C GLY A 512 11.04 -26.18 8.43
N PHE A 513 12.37 -25.97 8.37
CA PHE A 513 13.30 -26.83 7.61
C PHE A 513 14.55 -27.19 8.40
#